data_AF-B1YKN1-F1
#
_entry.id   AF-B1YKN1-F1
#
_cell.length_a   1.000
_cell.length_b   1.000
_cell.length_c   1.000
_cell.angle_alpha   90.00
_cell.angle_beta   90.00
_cell.angle_gamma   90.00
#
_symmetry.space_group_name_H-M   'P 1'
#
loop_
_entity.id
_entity.type
_entity.pdbx_description
1 polymer ?
#
loop_
_entity_poly.entity_id
_entity_poly.type
_entity_poly.pdbx_seq_one_letter_code
_entity_poly.pdbx_strand_id
1 'polypeptide(L)'
;MPITAFVHTHVLLWILLLVTFFVAFSMYKNGKSAAKGVHMAFRLLLLLTFGTGLYLYITIMGQSANPDGLYHAKITAGLLVLIFGELTLVRLKKGKSYSGFLLGFAVLVLVTIFLGYSLPYGMQFF
;
A
#
# COMPACT_ATOMS: atom_id res chain seq x y z
N MET A 1 15.07 15.09 -13.17
CA MET A 1 14.02 14.16 -13.69
C MET A 1 12.92 14.06 -12.64
N PRO A 2 11.73 14.66 -12.85
CA PRO A 2 10.70 14.79 -11.80
C PRO A 2 10.10 13.46 -11.30
N ILE A 3 10.24 12.38 -12.07
CA ILE A 3 9.62 11.08 -11.79
C ILE A 3 10.33 10.33 -10.65
N THR A 4 11.67 10.41 -10.55
CA THR A 4 12.43 9.69 -9.51
C THR A 4 12.10 10.21 -8.10
N ALA A 5 12.00 11.53 -7.93
CA ALA A 5 11.58 12.14 -6.67
C ALA A 5 10.17 11.68 -6.23
N PHE A 6 9.27 11.49 -7.20
CA PHE A 6 7.91 11.01 -6.93
C PHE A 6 7.88 9.51 -6.57
N VAL A 7 8.74 8.70 -7.19
CA VAL A 7 8.93 7.27 -6.82
C VAL A 7 9.44 7.16 -5.38
N HIS A 8 10.45 7.94 -4.99
CA HIS A 8 10.94 7.95 -3.59
C HIS A 8 9.82 8.36 -2.62
N THR A 9 9.05 9.39 -2.96
CA THR A 9 7.91 9.82 -2.15
C THR A 9 6.87 8.71 -1.99
N HIS A 10 6.54 7.99 -3.07
CA HIS A 10 5.61 6.87 -3.02
C HIS A 10 6.14 5.72 -2.14
N VAL A 11 7.43 5.38 -2.25
CA VAL A 11 8.05 4.35 -1.39
C VAL A 11 8.05 4.77 0.08
N LEU A 12 8.31 6.04 0.39
CA LEU A 12 8.22 6.56 1.75
C LEU A 12 6.78 6.47 2.30
N LEU A 13 5.76 6.79 1.48
CA LEU A 13 4.36 6.64 1.86
C LEU A 13 4.01 5.18 2.15
N TRP A 14 4.52 4.22 1.36
CA TRP A 14 4.36 2.79 1.63
C TRP A 14 4.93 2.37 2.98
N ILE A 15 6.13 2.83 3.31
CA ILE A 15 6.78 2.53 4.59
C ILE A 15 5.94 3.11 5.74
N LEU A 16 5.53 4.37 5.65
CA LEU A 16 4.67 5.03 6.65
C LEU A 16 3.33 4.33 6.80
N LEU A 17 2.71 3.91 5.70
CA LEU A 17 1.44 3.19 5.68
C LEU A 17 1.56 1.85 6.43
N LEU A 18 2.60 1.07 6.14
CA LEU A 18 2.85 -0.22 6.80
C LEU A 18 3.13 -0.04 8.29
N VAL A 19 3.98 0.91 8.67
CA VAL A 19 4.28 1.19 10.08
C VAL A 19 3.00 1.60 10.82
N THR A 20 2.22 2.52 10.26
CA THR A 20 0.98 3.01 10.87
C THR A 20 -0.06 1.90 10.99
N PHE A 21 -0.13 0.99 10.01
CA PHE A 21 -0.97 -0.20 10.08
C PHE A 21 -0.62 -1.08 11.29
N PHE A 22 0.65 -1.42 11.48
CA PHE A 22 1.08 -2.26 12.60
C PHE A 22 0.84 -1.58 13.96
N VAL A 23 1.08 -0.26 14.05
CA VAL A 23 0.78 0.52 15.26
C VAL A 23 -0.73 0.51 15.54
N ALA A 24 -1.57 0.82 14.55
CA ALA A 24 -3.03 0.79 14.70
C ALA A 24 -3.52 -0.62 15.10
N PHE A 25 -2.99 -1.67 14.47
CA PHE A 25 -3.31 -3.05 14.75
C PHE A 25 -3.00 -3.42 16.22
N SER A 26 -1.78 -3.10 16.67
CA SER A 26 -1.37 -3.35 18.06
C SER A 26 -2.23 -2.57 19.06
N MET A 27 -2.56 -1.31 18.76
CA MET A 27 -3.39 -0.48 19.64
C MET A 27 -4.83 -0.98 19.73
N TYR A 28 -5.42 -1.42 18.62
CA TYR A 28 -6.75 -2.04 18.62
C TYR A 28 -6.76 -3.36 19.40
N LYS A 29 -5.72 -4.19 19.26
CA LYS A 29 -5.57 -5.44 20.03
C LYS A 29 -5.47 -5.17 21.53
N ASN A 30 -4.83 -4.07 21.93
CA ASN A 30 -4.66 -3.65 23.31
C ASN A 30 -5.80 -2.76 23.85
N GLY A 31 -6.88 -2.56 23.08
CA GLY A 31 -8.04 -1.76 23.53
C GLY A 31 -7.76 -0.28 23.79
N LYS A 32 -6.68 0.29 23.23
CA LYS A 32 -6.29 1.68 23.49
C LYS A 32 -7.21 2.67 22.78
N SER A 33 -7.70 3.70 23.50
CA SER A 33 -8.57 4.76 22.95
C SER A 33 -7.94 5.53 21.78
N ALA A 34 -6.62 5.71 21.81
CA ALA A 34 -5.86 6.37 20.74
C ALA A 34 -5.79 5.56 19.42
N ALA A 35 -6.23 4.29 19.39
CA ALA A 35 -6.29 3.48 18.18
C ALA A 35 -7.13 4.12 17.06
N LYS A 36 -8.19 4.86 17.44
CA LYS A 36 -9.03 5.58 16.48
C LYS A 36 -8.24 6.68 15.76
N GLY A 37 -7.37 7.42 16.47
CA GLY A 37 -6.54 8.47 15.87
C GLY A 37 -5.54 7.90 14.88
N VAL A 38 -4.84 6.84 15.26
CA VAL A 38 -3.87 6.17 14.37
C VAL A 38 -4.56 5.54 13.15
N HIS A 39 -5.77 4.99 13.31
CA HIS A 39 -6.54 4.50 12.17
C HIS A 39 -6.98 5.63 11.22
N MET A 40 -7.31 6.82 11.73
CA MET A 40 -7.59 7.97 10.86
C MET A 40 -6.34 8.42 10.10
N ALA A 41 -5.16 8.39 10.73
CA ALA A 41 -3.89 8.64 10.05
C ALA A 41 -3.60 7.58 8.96
N PHE A 42 -3.84 6.30 9.26
CA PHE A 42 -3.73 5.20 8.29
C PHE A 42 -4.60 5.47 7.06
N ARG A 43 -5.84 5.92 7.24
CA ARG A 43 -6.75 6.25 6.12
C ARG A 43 -6.24 7.40 5.25
N LEU A 44 -5.64 8.42 5.85
CA LEU A 44 -5.03 9.53 5.11
C LEU A 44 -3.82 9.03 4.30
N LEU A 45 -2.94 8.25 4.91
CA LEU A 45 -1.80 7.64 4.24
C LEU A 45 -2.25 6.69 3.11
N LEU A 46 -3.35 5.96 3.31
CA LEU A 46 -3.93 5.08 2.31
C LEU A 46 -4.34 5.86 1.06
N LEU A 47 -5.06 6.98 1.22
CA LEU A 47 -5.46 7.84 0.11
C LEU A 47 -4.25 8.47 -0.60
N LEU A 48 -3.25 8.94 0.15
CA LEU A 48 -2.02 9.50 -0.42
C LEU A 48 -1.22 8.44 -1.20
N THR A 49 -1.10 7.24 -0.65
CA THR A 49 -0.41 6.11 -1.30
C THR A 49 -1.14 5.70 -2.58
N PHE A 50 -2.48 5.66 -2.55
CA PHE A 50 -3.29 5.38 -3.73
C PHE A 50 -3.13 6.46 -4.81
N GLY A 51 -3.25 7.74 -4.44
CA GLY A 51 -3.13 8.86 -5.38
C GLY A 51 -1.74 8.93 -6.02
N THR A 52 -0.69 8.74 -5.23
CA THR A 52 0.69 8.71 -5.75
C THR A 52 0.94 7.47 -6.62
N GLY A 53 0.41 6.30 -6.24
CA GLY A 53 0.50 5.10 -7.08
C GLY A 53 -0.23 5.24 -8.41
N LEU A 54 -1.41 5.86 -8.41
CA LEU A 54 -2.19 6.11 -9.62
C LEU A 54 -1.48 7.10 -10.56
N TYR A 55 -0.90 8.17 -10.00
CA TYR A 55 -0.11 9.13 -10.78
C TYR A 55 1.10 8.47 -11.47
N LEU A 56 1.85 7.64 -10.73
CA LEU A 56 2.97 6.88 -11.28
C LEU A 56 2.51 5.94 -12.40
N TYR A 57 1.40 5.23 -12.19
CA TYR A 57 0.84 4.35 -13.20
C TYR A 57 0.44 5.10 -14.48
N ILE A 58 -0.32 6.20 -14.38
CA ILE A 58 -0.72 6.99 -15.56
C ILE A 58 0.51 7.53 -16.30
N THR A 59 1.53 7.98 -15.56
CA THR A 59 2.76 8.53 -16.15
C THR A 59 3.55 7.46 -16.88
N ILE A 60 3.73 6.27 -16.30
CA ILE A 60 4.42 5.14 -16.92
C ILE A 60 3.65 4.64 -18.15
N MET A 61 2.32 4.52 -18.04
CA MET A 61 1.45 4.11 -19.14
C MET A 61 1.48 5.13 -20.30
N GLY A 62 1.59 6.42 -20.01
CA GLY A 62 1.71 7.47 -21.02
C GLY A 62 3.07 7.54 -21.71
N GLN A 63 4.11 6.95 -21.11
CA GLN A 63 5.48 6.94 -21.65
C GLN A 63 5.84 5.66 -22.43
N SER A 64 5.07 4.58 -22.26
CA SER A 64 5.34 3.30 -22.93
C SER A 64 4.36 3.04 -24.08
N ALA A 65 4.88 2.78 -25.29
CA ALA A 65 4.08 2.39 -26.45
C ALA A 65 3.51 0.97 -26.34
N ASN A 66 4.07 0.14 -25.46
CA ASN A 66 3.58 -1.20 -25.10
C ASN A 66 3.72 -1.39 -23.59
N PRO A 67 2.71 -1.00 -22.80
CA PRO A 67 2.74 -1.24 -21.36
C PRO A 67 2.66 -2.74 -21.08
N ASP A 68 3.72 -3.28 -20.49
CA ASP A 68 3.78 -4.67 -20.08
C ASP A 68 2.60 -4.99 -19.14
N GLY A 69 1.88 -6.09 -19.38
CA GLY A 69 0.69 -6.47 -18.59
C GLY A 69 0.95 -6.57 -17.08
N LEU A 70 2.22 -6.73 -16.71
CA LEU A 70 2.69 -6.74 -15.32
C LEU A 70 2.51 -5.40 -14.60
N TYR A 71 2.49 -4.25 -15.29
CA TYR A 71 2.20 -2.94 -14.68
C TYR A 71 0.75 -2.85 -14.21
N HIS A 72 -0.18 -3.43 -14.97
CA HIS A 72 -1.59 -3.56 -14.55
C HIS A 72 -1.70 -4.46 -13.32
N ALA A 73 -1.03 -5.62 -13.34
CA ALA A 73 -1.02 -6.54 -12.20
C ALA A 73 -0.46 -5.86 -10.92
N LYS A 74 0.58 -5.04 -11.05
CA LYS A 74 1.18 -4.32 -9.92
C LYS A 74 0.22 -3.31 -9.29
N ILE A 75 -0.47 -2.49 -10.09
CA ILE A 75 -1.41 -1.50 -9.52
C ILE A 75 -2.63 -2.19 -8.90
N THR A 76 -3.12 -3.29 -9.49
CA THR A 76 -4.20 -4.07 -8.90
C THR A 76 -3.76 -4.73 -7.59
N ALA A 77 -2.57 -5.31 -7.54
CA ALA A 77 -2.01 -5.88 -6.29
C ALA A 77 -1.87 -4.81 -5.21
N GLY A 78 -1.31 -3.64 -5.55
CA GLY A 78 -1.20 -2.51 -4.63
C GLY A 78 -2.55 -2.03 -4.11
N LEU A 79 -3.56 -1.91 -4.98
CA LEU A 79 -4.93 -1.55 -4.57
C LEU A 79 -5.52 -2.60 -3.61
N LEU A 80 -5.35 -3.89 -3.91
CA LEU A 80 -5.81 -4.96 -3.04
C LEU A 80 -5.14 -4.89 -1.66
N VAL A 81 -3.84 -4.56 -1.58
CA VAL A 81 -3.17 -4.34 -0.29
C VAL A 81 -3.88 -3.25 0.53
N LEU A 82 -4.19 -2.11 -0.08
CA LEU A 82 -4.86 -1.01 0.62
C LEU A 82 -6.23 -1.44 1.17
N ILE A 83 -7.02 -2.15 0.35
CA ILE A 83 -8.34 -2.65 0.71
C ILE A 83 -8.24 -3.65 1.86
N PHE A 84 -7.35 -4.64 1.75
CA PHE A 84 -7.18 -5.68 2.77
C PHE A 84 -6.65 -5.10 4.09
N GLY A 85 -5.80 -4.08 4.03
CA GLY A 85 -5.33 -3.34 5.21
C GLY A 85 -6.49 -2.67 5.95
N GLU A 86 -7.30 -1.88 5.26
CA GLU A 86 -8.48 -1.23 5.87
C GLU A 86 -9.47 -2.27 6.43
N LEU A 87 -9.77 -3.32 5.67
CA LEU A 87 -10.69 -4.38 6.11
C LEU A 87 -10.18 -5.10 7.37
N THR A 88 -8.87 -5.31 7.48
CA THR A 88 -8.26 -5.93 8.66
C THR A 88 -8.45 -5.04 9.88
N LEU A 89 -8.14 -3.73 9.80
CA LEU A 89 -8.31 -2.81 10.92
C LEU A 89 -9.78 -2.61 11.30
N VAL A 90 -10.70 -2.53 10.32
CA VAL A 90 -12.14 -2.41 10.57
C VAL A 90 -12.70 -3.66 11.24
N ARG A 91 -12.28 -4.85 10.82
CA ARG A 91 -12.71 -6.12 11.46
C ARG A 91 -12.15 -6.26 12.86
N LEU A 92 -10.89 -5.90 13.05
CA LEU A 92 -10.25 -5.90 14.36
C LEU A 92 -10.98 -4.95 15.33
N LYS A 93 -11.30 -3.72 14.88
CA LYS A 93 -12.13 -2.78 15.66
C LYS A 93 -13.50 -3.36 16.02
N LYS A 94 -14.11 -4.15 15.14
CA LYS A 94 -15.42 -4.79 15.35
C LYS A 94 -15.35 -6.10 16.13
N GLY A 95 -14.17 -6.54 16.57
CA GLY A 95 -13.98 -7.83 17.25
C GLY A 95 -14.32 -9.05 16.39
N LYS A 96 -14.33 -8.89 15.05
CA LYS A 96 -14.63 -9.99 14.11
C LYS A 96 -13.37 -10.73 13.71
N SER A 97 -13.52 -11.95 13.21
CA SER A 97 -12.40 -12.71 12.63
C SER A 97 -11.69 -11.89 11.54
N TYR A 98 -10.40 -11.66 11.75
CA TYR A 98 -9.53 -10.85 10.90
C TYR A 98 -8.35 -11.66 10.31
N SER A 99 -8.18 -12.92 10.73
CA SER A 99 -7.01 -13.75 10.37
C SER A 99 -6.86 -13.91 8.85
N GLY A 100 -7.95 -14.19 8.14
CA GLY A 100 -7.93 -14.32 6.68
C GLY A 100 -7.55 -13.02 5.96
N PHE A 101 -8.02 -11.86 6.45
CA PHE A 101 -7.69 -10.56 5.86
C PHE A 101 -6.26 -10.15 6.17
N LEU A 102 -5.77 -10.44 7.37
CA LEU A 102 -4.38 -10.18 7.76
C LEU A 102 -3.41 -11.04 6.94
N LEU A 103 -3.73 -12.32 6.74
CA LEU A 103 -2.92 -13.22 5.91
C LEU A 103 -2.92 -12.75 4.44
N GLY A 104 -4.10 -12.44 3.89
CA GLY A 104 -4.21 -11.90 2.53
C GLY A 104 -3.44 -10.60 2.37
N PHE A 105 -3.52 -9.69 3.35
CA PHE A 105 -2.74 -8.45 3.38
C PHE A 105 -1.24 -8.72 3.34
N ALA A 106 -0.72 -9.60 4.20
CA ALA A 106 0.69 -9.93 4.25
C ALA A 106 1.21 -10.52 2.93
N VAL A 107 0.45 -11.45 2.34
CA VAL A 107 0.79 -12.05 1.04
C VAL A 107 0.77 -11.00 -0.07
N LEU A 108 -0.28 -10.17 -0.13
CA LEU A 108 -0.40 -9.12 -1.16
C LEU A 108 0.71 -8.06 -1.04
N VAL A 109 1.15 -7.71 0.18
CA VAL A 109 2.29 -6.81 0.40
C VAL A 109 3.55 -7.40 -0.21
N LEU A 110 3.84 -8.68 0.06
CA LEU A 110 5.01 -9.37 -0.51
C LEU A 110 4.95 -9.44 -2.04
N VAL A 111 3.78 -9.80 -2.60
CA VAL A 111 3.57 -9.83 -4.06
C VAL A 111 3.76 -8.44 -4.68
N THR A 112 3.23 -7.39 -4.06
CA THR A 112 3.33 -6.01 -4.55
C THR A 112 4.79 -5.52 -4.53
N ILE A 113 5.54 -5.86 -3.48
CA ILE A 113 6.97 -5.53 -3.38
C ILE A 113 7.76 -6.31 -4.43
N PHE A 114 7.51 -7.61 -4.57
CA PHE A 114 8.20 -8.47 -5.55
C PHE A 114 7.96 -8.02 -7.00
N LEU A 115 6.70 -7.74 -7.37
CA LEU A 115 6.36 -7.11 -8.65
C LEU A 115 6.99 -5.73 -8.75
N GLY A 116 7.06 -4.99 -7.65
CA GLY A 116 7.74 -3.71 -7.55
C GLY A 116 9.18 -3.76 -8.06
N TYR A 117 9.95 -4.73 -7.57
CA TYR A 117 11.35 -4.93 -7.93
C TYR A 117 11.57 -5.63 -9.28
N SER A 118 10.64 -6.48 -9.70
CA SER A 118 10.79 -7.27 -10.94
C SER A 118 10.56 -6.46 -12.22
N LEU A 119 9.97 -5.26 -12.12
CA LEU A 119 9.62 -4.46 -13.29
C LEU A 119 10.76 -3.51 -13.72
N PRO A 120 10.91 -3.22 -15.02
CA PRO A 120 12.01 -2.40 -15.56
C PRO A 120 12.18 -1.03 -14.89
N TYR A 121 11.07 -0.37 -14.54
CA TYR A 121 11.09 0.92 -13.83
C TYR A 121 11.24 0.80 -12.30
N GLY A 122 11.35 -0.42 -11.76
CA GLY A 122 11.53 -0.68 -10.33
C GLY A 122 12.98 -0.59 -9.86
N MET A 123 13.94 -0.85 -10.76
CA MET A 123 15.36 -1.00 -10.44
C MET A 123 16.29 0.00 -11.14
N GLN A 124 15.78 1.13 -11.64
CA GLN A 124 16.65 2.29 -11.89
C GLN A 124 16.98 3.00 -10.56
N PHE A 125 17.51 2.23 -9.61
CA PHE A 125 18.35 2.78 -8.56
C PHE A 125 19.68 3.06 -9.25
N PHE A 126 19.90 4.33 -9.59
CA PHE A 126 21.11 4.91 -10.19
C PHE A 126 21.25 4.72 -11.71
#